data_AF-A0A9K3L6R4-F1
#
_entry.id   AF-A0A9K3L6R4-F1
#
_cell.length_a   1.000
_cell.length_b   1.000
_cell.length_c   1.000
_cell.angle_alpha   90.00
_cell.angle_beta   90.00
_cell.angle_gamma   90.00
#
_symmetry.space_group_name_H-M   'P 1'
#
loop_
_entity.id
_entity.type
_entity.pdbx_description
1 polymer ?
#
loop_
_entity_poly.entity_id
_entity_poly.type
_entity_poly.pdbx_seq_one_letter_code
_entity_poly.pdbx_strand_id
1 'polypeptide(L)'
;MISCNGCNDACTPFPSRDRDLSRSAENIEEPDHALIARELKALSVNERNELFDEIHGVAKVLDEDPEFVAQKLAALENELEKIKSKPAFDRAMFLSPRYVKDTEFRLKFLRADRFQPEKSAARMVSHFHYKTELFGEHKLVKDITFDDLEPEDAEEFMGGSYQFVPQKDSRGRPICLVIQKLFAYKSWQSKFRTVWYALMCAMEDEESQKTGIVNVYYNIDLGVPEPLYFELIRRIAIIDSSIPYRSISVHYCYNMAALRPALELYQMFAGTRNRVRFRTHFGSHMECQFSLMTFGITRSILQLDDNGNLKPGVMQSFYERRRALEKAREDINSGRIDYPAEMDVLLGRGRPYQNYSGNALLSNILNVRRQEYNEASRFEKTVIAYDIVKTIHENGGRFIQRDESTDGWVEVPEAVARDKVSSGFRSKARVQESQATKRNVEFALKQVQKRNKVDRSEM
;
A
#
# COMPACT_ATOMS: atom_id res chain seq x y z
N MET A 1 -8.21 -35.19 -76.59
CA MET A 1 -8.01 -36.58 -77.01
C MET A 1 -7.29 -37.32 -75.89
N ILE A 2 -7.74 -38.54 -75.56
CA ILE A 2 -6.91 -39.71 -75.15
C ILE A 2 -5.85 -39.42 -74.06
N SER A 3 -6.08 -39.65 -72.75
CA SER A 3 -6.37 -40.91 -72.03
C SER A 3 -5.26 -41.98 -72.09
N CYS A 4 -4.94 -42.52 -70.90
CA CYS A 4 -4.65 -43.92 -70.53
C CYS A 4 -3.42 -44.02 -69.59
N ASN A 5 -3.38 -44.86 -68.56
CA ASN A 5 -4.41 -45.69 -67.91
C ASN A 5 -3.96 -46.00 -66.47
N GLY A 6 -4.90 -46.13 -65.52
CA GLY A 6 -4.64 -46.54 -64.15
C GLY A 6 -5.76 -47.42 -63.59
N CYS A 7 -5.47 -48.71 -63.38
CA CYS A 7 -6.27 -49.75 -62.74
C CYS A 7 -5.26 -50.82 -62.23
N ASN A 8 -5.48 -51.76 -61.29
CA ASN A 8 -6.44 -52.08 -60.21
C ASN A 8 -5.73 -53.19 -59.35
N ASP A 9 -6.14 -53.70 -58.17
CA ASP A 9 -7.27 -53.49 -57.25
C ASP A 9 -6.86 -54.04 -55.86
N ALA A 10 -7.32 -53.48 -54.72
CA ALA A 10 -7.43 -54.20 -53.44
C ALA A 10 -8.17 -53.41 -52.33
N CYS A 11 -9.39 -53.84 -51.98
CA CYS A 11 -10.11 -53.37 -50.79
C CYS A 11 -9.89 -54.27 -49.57
N THR A 12 -9.83 -53.71 -48.36
CA THR A 12 -10.47 -54.27 -47.15
C THR A 12 -10.77 -53.15 -46.13
N PRO A 13 -11.96 -53.10 -45.50
CA PRO A 13 -12.31 -52.08 -44.50
C PRO A 13 -12.33 -52.62 -43.06
N PHE A 14 -11.98 -51.78 -42.09
CA PHE A 14 -12.15 -52.00 -40.63
C PHE A 14 -12.45 -50.65 -39.93
N PRO A 15 -13.10 -50.62 -38.75
CA PRO A 15 -14.51 -50.25 -38.74
C PRO A 15 -14.80 -48.96 -37.96
N SER A 16 -16.00 -48.41 -38.18
CA SER A 16 -16.55 -47.30 -37.41
C SER A 16 -16.69 -47.64 -35.92
N ARG A 17 -16.32 -46.70 -35.05
CA ARG A 17 -16.61 -46.71 -33.61
C ARG A 17 -17.21 -45.38 -33.17
N ASP A 18 -18.42 -45.10 -33.67
CA ASP A 18 -19.39 -44.32 -32.90
C ASP A 18 -20.05 -45.25 -31.87
N ARG A 19 -19.55 -45.21 -30.62
CA ARG A 19 -20.23 -45.51 -29.34
C ARG A 19 -19.21 -45.48 -28.18
N ASP A 20 -19.69 -45.08 -27.01
CA ASP A 20 -19.00 -45.08 -25.70
C ASP A 20 -17.82 -44.13 -25.49
N LEU A 21 -18.05 -42.82 -25.70
CA LEU A 21 -17.30 -41.73 -25.03
C LEU A 21 -18.10 -41.07 -23.88
N SER A 22 -19.22 -41.66 -23.45
CA SER A 22 -20.12 -41.12 -22.42
C SER A 22 -20.07 -41.85 -21.07
N ARG A 23 -19.06 -42.71 -20.84
CA ARG A 23 -18.87 -43.48 -19.59
C ARG A 23 -17.42 -43.55 -19.13
N SER A 24 -16.86 -42.40 -18.76
CA SER A 24 -15.66 -42.31 -17.90
C SER A 24 -15.61 -41.01 -17.09
N ALA A 25 -16.78 -40.43 -16.80
CA ALA A 25 -16.93 -39.39 -15.78
C ALA A 25 -16.96 -39.99 -14.36
N GLU A 26 -16.08 -40.96 -14.08
CA GLU A 26 -15.96 -41.61 -12.77
C GLU A 26 -14.87 -40.90 -11.96
N ASN A 27 -15.31 -40.09 -10.99
CA ASN A 27 -14.62 -39.67 -9.77
C ASN A 27 -13.09 -39.86 -9.74
N ILE A 28 -12.36 -38.98 -10.43
CA ILE A 28 -11.01 -38.62 -9.98
C ILE A 28 -11.21 -37.66 -8.82
N GLU A 29 -11.06 -38.14 -7.57
CA GLU A 29 -10.94 -37.23 -6.42
C GLU A 29 -9.78 -36.27 -6.69
N GLU A 30 -10.04 -34.96 -6.73
CA GLU A 30 -8.96 -33.99 -6.97
C GLU A 30 -7.90 -34.14 -5.85
N PRO A 31 -6.62 -34.39 -6.19
CA PRO A 31 -5.59 -34.80 -5.22
C PRO A 31 -5.33 -33.78 -4.10
N ASP A 32 -5.75 -32.54 -4.33
CA ASP A 32 -5.81 -31.43 -3.36
C ASP A 32 -6.58 -31.81 -2.07
N HIS A 33 -7.76 -32.43 -2.21
CA HIS A 33 -8.61 -32.77 -1.07
C HIS A 33 -7.93 -33.76 -0.10
N ALA A 34 -7.11 -34.69 -0.60
CA ALA A 34 -6.41 -35.66 0.23
C ALA A 34 -5.30 -35.01 1.08
N LEU A 35 -4.55 -34.06 0.51
CA LEU A 35 -3.52 -33.30 1.24
C LEU A 35 -4.16 -32.42 2.31
N ILE A 36 -5.18 -31.63 1.94
CA ILE A 36 -5.92 -30.77 2.86
C ILE A 36 -6.55 -31.60 3.99
N ALA A 37 -7.18 -32.74 3.68
CA ALA A 37 -7.78 -33.62 4.69
C ALA A 37 -6.74 -34.21 5.67
N ARG A 38 -5.53 -34.53 5.21
CA ARG A 38 -4.44 -35.00 6.07
C ARG A 38 -3.95 -33.91 7.02
N GLU A 39 -3.78 -32.68 6.53
CA GLU A 39 -3.31 -31.56 7.34
C GLU A 39 -4.38 -31.06 8.33
N LEU A 40 -5.64 -31.00 7.92
CA LEU A 40 -6.75 -30.72 8.83
C LEU A 40 -6.79 -31.72 9.99
N LYS A 41 -6.58 -33.02 9.72
CA LYS A 41 -6.48 -34.06 10.76
C LYS A 41 -5.30 -33.86 11.72
N ALA A 42 -4.22 -33.22 11.27
CA ALA A 42 -3.04 -32.91 12.09
C ALA A 42 -3.18 -31.64 12.95
N LEU A 43 -4.06 -30.70 12.58
CA LEU A 43 -4.45 -29.58 13.44
C LEU A 43 -5.23 -30.07 14.67
N SER A 44 -5.08 -29.38 15.80
CA SER A 44 -5.93 -29.61 16.96
C SER A 44 -7.41 -29.36 16.65
N VAL A 45 -8.32 -29.96 17.41
CA VAL A 45 -9.77 -29.79 17.21
C VAL A 45 -10.17 -28.32 17.30
N ASN A 46 -9.58 -27.56 18.24
CA ASN A 46 -9.87 -26.14 18.42
C ASN A 46 -9.40 -25.31 17.22
N GLU A 47 -8.13 -25.45 16.79
CA GLU A 47 -7.61 -24.71 15.63
C GLU A 47 -8.36 -25.04 14.33
N ARG A 48 -8.78 -26.30 14.18
CA ARG A 48 -9.58 -26.75 13.04
C ARG A 48 -10.95 -26.08 13.04
N ASN A 49 -11.62 -26.04 14.19
CA ASN A 49 -12.93 -25.41 14.33
C ASN A 49 -12.83 -23.90 14.10
N GLU A 50 -11.88 -23.20 14.73
CA GLU A 50 -11.64 -21.76 14.50
C GLU A 50 -11.44 -21.42 13.02
N LEU A 51 -10.68 -22.26 12.30
CA LEU A 51 -10.40 -22.08 10.88
C LEU A 51 -11.64 -22.32 10.00
N PHE A 52 -12.45 -23.34 10.30
CA PHE A 52 -13.72 -23.57 9.61
C PHE A 52 -14.74 -22.48 9.90
N ASP A 53 -14.91 -22.11 11.17
CA ASP A 53 -15.85 -21.08 11.60
C ASP A 53 -15.57 -19.75 10.88
N GLU A 54 -14.29 -19.40 10.70
CA GLU A 54 -13.87 -18.19 10.01
C GLU A 54 -14.14 -18.23 8.50
N ILE A 55 -13.86 -19.37 7.84
CA ILE A 55 -14.13 -19.57 6.41
C ILE A 55 -15.65 -19.57 6.13
N HIS A 56 -16.45 -20.13 7.03
CA HIS A 56 -17.91 -20.15 6.93
C HIS A 56 -18.60 -18.88 7.46
N GLY A 57 -17.85 -17.92 8.01
CA GLY A 57 -18.41 -16.67 8.53
C GLY A 57 -19.33 -16.87 9.73
N VAL A 58 -19.00 -17.83 10.61
CA VAL A 58 -19.64 -18.08 11.91
C VAL A 58 -18.68 -17.92 13.09
N ALA A 59 -17.41 -17.60 12.83
CA ALA A 59 -16.44 -17.25 13.88
C ALA A 59 -16.98 -16.10 14.74
N LYS A 60 -16.91 -16.28 16.06
CA LYS A 60 -17.25 -15.22 17.00
C LYS A 60 -16.34 -14.02 16.76
N VAL A 61 -16.94 -12.87 16.46
CA VAL A 61 -16.24 -11.59 16.54
C VAL A 61 -15.78 -11.44 17.98
N LEU A 62 -14.49 -11.16 18.18
CA LEU A 62 -13.92 -10.93 19.49
C LEU A 62 -14.51 -9.63 20.05
N ASP A 63 -14.96 -9.66 21.30
CA ASP A 63 -15.45 -8.46 21.97
C ASP A 63 -14.26 -7.54 22.28
N GLU A 64 -14.28 -6.35 21.71
CA GLU A 64 -13.19 -5.38 21.81
C GLU A 64 -13.52 -4.35 22.89
N ASP A 65 -13.67 -4.84 24.12
CA ASP A 65 -13.94 -3.97 25.26
C ASP A 65 -12.76 -3.00 25.51
N PRO A 66 -13.00 -1.82 26.13
CA PRO A 66 -11.96 -0.81 26.30
C PRO A 66 -10.75 -1.26 27.13
N GLU A 67 -10.91 -2.18 28.09
CA GLU A 67 -9.83 -2.68 28.92
C GLU A 67 -8.95 -3.67 28.13
N PHE A 68 -9.57 -4.60 27.40
CA PHE A 68 -8.86 -5.49 26.48
C PHE A 68 -8.10 -4.71 25.41
N VAL A 69 -8.74 -3.71 24.78
CA VAL A 69 -8.09 -2.85 23.77
C VAL A 69 -6.89 -2.11 24.36
N ALA A 70 -7.04 -1.49 25.53
CA ALA A 70 -5.95 -0.80 26.21
C ALA A 70 -4.79 -1.75 26.56
N GLN A 71 -5.08 -2.95 27.08
CA GLN A 71 -4.09 -3.97 27.37
C GLN A 71 -3.31 -4.40 26.12
N LYS A 72 -3.99 -4.58 24.98
CA LYS A 72 -3.37 -5.00 23.72
C LYS A 72 -2.55 -3.89 23.05
N LEU A 73 -2.96 -2.63 23.18
CA LEU A 73 -2.18 -1.47 22.73
C LEU A 73 -0.90 -1.28 23.58
N ALA A 74 -0.99 -1.46 24.90
CA ALA A 74 0.18 -1.44 25.78
C ALA A 74 1.15 -2.61 25.46
N ALA A 75 0.63 -3.81 25.22
CA ALA A 75 1.44 -4.94 24.79
C ALA A 75 2.09 -4.71 23.42
N LEU A 76 1.41 -4.05 22.47
CA LEU A 76 1.98 -3.68 21.17
C LEU A 76 3.18 -2.74 21.32
N GLU A 77 3.11 -1.73 22.19
CA GLU A 77 4.25 -0.83 22.47
C GLU A 77 5.44 -1.63 23.02
N ASN A 78 5.21 -2.51 24.00
CA ASN A 78 6.26 -3.36 24.59
C ASN A 78 6.95 -4.27 23.54
N GLU A 79 6.21 -4.79 22.56
CA GLU A 79 6.83 -5.59 21.47
C GLU A 79 7.57 -4.72 20.45
N LEU A 80 7.06 -3.51 20.14
CA LEU A 80 7.76 -2.55 19.28
C LEU A 80 9.10 -2.11 19.88
N GLU A 81 9.18 -1.91 21.20
CA GLU A 81 10.43 -1.56 21.90
C GLU A 81 11.50 -2.66 21.80
N LYS A 82 11.12 -3.94 21.74
CA LYS A 82 12.07 -5.06 21.59
C LYS A 82 12.73 -5.11 20.22
N ILE A 83 12.12 -4.54 19.18
CA ILE A 83 12.63 -4.55 17.81
C ILE A 83 13.78 -3.52 17.68
N LYS A 84 15.01 -4.03 17.80
CA LYS A 84 16.26 -3.22 17.83
C LYS A 84 16.54 -2.38 16.58
N SER A 85 16.08 -2.83 15.40
CA SER A 85 16.36 -2.16 14.12
C SER A 85 15.05 -1.99 13.35
N LYS A 86 14.56 -0.75 13.31
CA LYS A 86 13.30 -0.39 12.65
C LYS A 86 13.36 1.02 12.04
N PRO A 87 14.37 1.32 11.19
CA PRO A 87 14.71 2.69 10.80
C PRO A 87 13.56 3.48 10.16
N ALA A 88 12.71 2.84 9.35
CA ALA A 88 11.53 3.49 8.77
C ALA A 88 10.45 3.81 9.83
N PHE A 89 10.21 2.90 10.78
CA PHE A 89 9.33 3.14 11.92
C PHE A 89 9.87 4.26 12.81
N ASP A 90 11.18 4.24 13.12
CA ASP A 90 11.82 5.28 13.94
C ASP A 90 11.78 6.65 13.24
N ARG A 91 11.90 6.66 11.91
CA ARG A 91 11.71 7.87 11.11
C ARG A 91 10.26 8.35 11.12
N ALA A 92 9.29 7.46 11.01
CA ALA A 92 7.87 7.80 11.15
C ALA A 92 7.56 8.37 12.53
N MET A 93 8.06 7.75 13.60
CA MET A 93 7.90 8.21 14.99
C MET A 93 8.59 9.57 15.24
N PHE A 94 9.68 9.87 14.52
CA PHE A 94 10.29 11.20 14.53
C PHE A 94 9.42 12.24 13.79
N LEU A 95 8.91 11.90 12.61
CA LEU A 95 8.14 12.81 11.75
C LEU A 95 6.75 13.11 12.32
N SER A 96 6.02 12.11 12.81
CA SER A 96 4.72 12.30 13.46
C SER A 96 4.44 11.17 14.47
N PRO A 97 4.81 11.33 15.75
CA PRO A 97 4.43 10.40 16.80
C PRO A 97 2.92 10.25 16.88
N ARG A 98 2.18 11.36 16.69
CA ARG A 98 0.72 11.37 16.68
C ARG A 98 0.13 10.38 15.65
N TYR A 99 0.67 10.35 14.43
CA TYR A 99 0.25 9.37 13.40
C TYR A 99 0.60 7.92 13.81
N VAL A 100 1.82 7.68 14.29
CA VAL A 100 2.30 6.32 14.63
C VAL A 100 1.69 5.78 15.94
N LYS A 101 1.28 6.67 16.85
CA LYS A 101 0.62 6.36 18.13
C LYS A 101 -0.91 6.39 18.06
N ASP A 102 -1.48 6.75 16.91
CA ASP A 102 -2.92 6.80 16.75
C ASP A 102 -3.56 5.43 17.06
N THR A 103 -4.69 5.48 17.78
CA THR A 103 -5.35 4.28 18.30
C THR A 103 -6.04 3.50 17.19
N GLU A 104 -6.73 4.17 16.28
CA GLU A 104 -7.40 3.52 15.15
C GLU A 104 -6.38 2.92 14.18
N PHE A 105 -5.31 3.64 13.88
CA PHE A 105 -4.19 3.16 13.06
C PHE A 105 -3.57 1.88 13.64
N ARG A 106 -3.27 1.86 14.96
CA ARG A 106 -2.70 0.68 15.64
C ARG A 106 -3.67 -0.49 15.72
N LEU A 107 -4.96 -0.22 15.92
CA LEU A 107 -6.00 -1.25 15.96
C LEU A 107 -6.09 -2.04 14.66
N LYS A 108 -5.85 -1.42 13.49
CA LYS A 108 -5.77 -2.14 12.21
C LYS A 108 -4.76 -3.31 12.27
N PHE A 109 -3.56 -3.07 12.79
CA PHE A 109 -2.50 -4.10 12.91
C PHE A 109 -2.84 -5.17 13.94
N LEU A 110 -3.44 -4.79 15.06
CA LEU A 110 -3.91 -5.74 16.08
C LEU A 110 -5.03 -6.63 15.52
N ARG A 111 -6.05 -6.07 14.88
CA ARG A 111 -7.17 -6.82 14.28
C ARG A 111 -6.69 -7.77 13.18
N ALA A 112 -5.76 -7.33 12.32
CA ALA A 112 -5.18 -8.15 11.26
C ALA A 112 -4.51 -9.43 11.80
N ASP A 113 -3.70 -9.31 12.87
CA ASP A 113 -2.98 -10.43 13.49
C ASP A 113 -3.71 -11.05 14.70
N ARG A 114 -5.02 -10.81 14.87
CA ARG A 114 -5.85 -11.36 15.98
C ARG A 114 -5.33 -11.01 17.37
N PHE A 115 -4.93 -9.77 17.59
CA PHE A 115 -4.42 -9.26 18.86
C PHE A 115 -3.23 -10.06 19.42
N GLN A 116 -2.35 -10.55 18.52
CA GLN A 116 -1.02 -11.10 18.81
C GLN A 116 0.04 -9.98 18.69
N PRO A 117 0.45 -9.32 19.78
CA PRO A 117 1.16 -8.04 19.70
C PRO A 117 2.53 -8.15 19.02
N GLU A 118 3.23 -9.28 19.16
CA GLU A 118 4.53 -9.55 18.51
C GLU A 118 4.43 -9.50 16.98
N LYS A 119 3.38 -10.13 16.42
CA LYS A 119 3.13 -10.16 14.97
C LYS A 119 2.67 -8.81 14.48
N SER A 120 1.79 -8.13 15.22
CA SER A 120 1.36 -6.77 14.91
C SER A 120 2.53 -5.78 14.93
N ALA A 121 3.46 -5.89 15.89
CA ALA A 121 4.66 -5.06 15.95
C ALA A 121 5.58 -5.29 14.73
N ALA A 122 5.84 -6.55 14.39
CA ALA A 122 6.60 -6.90 13.20
C ALA A 122 5.95 -6.39 11.90
N ARG A 123 4.63 -6.58 11.75
CA ARG A 123 3.84 -6.06 10.62
C ARG A 123 3.89 -4.54 10.53
N MET A 124 3.78 -3.84 11.66
CA MET A 124 3.81 -2.38 11.72
C MET A 124 5.20 -1.81 11.38
N VAL A 125 6.28 -2.52 11.71
CA VAL A 125 7.64 -2.14 11.25
C VAL A 125 7.80 -2.37 9.75
N SER A 126 7.35 -3.53 9.24
CA SER A 126 7.33 -3.82 7.79
C SER A 126 6.47 -2.83 7.00
N HIS A 127 5.35 -2.38 7.57
CA HIS A 127 4.47 -1.36 7.00
C HIS A 127 5.24 -0.09 6.65
N PHE A 128 5.90 0.54 7.63
CA PHE A 128 6.65 1.78 7.36
C PHE A 128 7.84 1.54 6.42
N HIS A 129 8.52 0.39 6.52
CA HIS A 129 9.58 0.04 5.59
C HIS A 129 9.07 -0.03 4.14
N TYR A 130 8.03 -0.82 3.87
CA TYR A 130 7.51 -1.01 2.51
C TYR A 130 6.79 0.25 1.98
N LYS A 131 6.11 1.00 2.84
CA LYS A 131 5.55 2.33 2.49
C LYS A 131 6.63 3.31 2.04
N THR A 132 7.82 3.27 2.66
CA THR A 132 8.98 4.08 2.24
C THR A 132 9.49 3.65 0.86
N GLU A 133 9.53 2.35 0.56
CA GLU A 133 9.95 1.86 -0.77
C GLU A 133 8.93 2.21 -1.88
N LEU A 134 7.64 2.17 -1.57
CA LEU A 134 6.59 2.48 -2.54
C LEU A 134 6.46 3.98 -2.80
N PHE A 135 6.37 4.80 -1.74
CA PHE A 135 5.96 6.21 -1.84
C PHE A 135 7.05 7.21 -1.44
N GLY A 136 8.20 6.75 -0.96
CA GLY A 136 9.26 7.61 -0.44
C GLY A 136 8.97 8.16 0.96
N GLU A 137 9.98 8.80 1.55
CA GLU A 137 9.93 9.26 2.93
C GLU A 137 8.90 10.39 3.16
N HIS A 138 8.66 11.23 2.15
CA HIS A 138 7.75 12.39 2.21
C HIS A 138 6.27 12.00 2.37
N LYS A 139 5.90 10.74 2.05
CA LYS A 139 4.55 10.17 2.22
C LYS A 139 4.46 9.18 3.41
N LEU A 140 5.54 9.01 4.18
CA LEU A 140 5.64 7.94 5.19
C LEU A 140 4.60 8.04 6.32
N VAL A 141 4.31 9.26 6.79
CA VAL A 141 3.33 9.57 7.83
C VAL A 141 2.09 10.31 7.29
N LYS A 142 1.82 10.15 5.99
CA LYS A 142 0.59 10.61 5.33
C LYS A 142 -0.31 9.41 5.04
N ASP A 143 -1.63 9.54 5.17
CA ASP A 143 -2.54 8.60 4.52
C ASP A 143 -2.54 8.86 3.01
N ILE A 144 -2.25 7.81 2.24
CA ILE A 144 -2.11 7.89 0.78
C ILE A 144 -3.49 8.17 0.18
N THR A 145 -3.65 9.31 -0.48
CA THR A 145 -4.86 9.67 -1.22
C THR A 145 -4.80 9.18 -2.66
N PHE A 146 -5.90 9.26 -3.41
CA PHE A 146 -5.87 8.95 -4.85
C PHE A 146 -4.84 9.82 -5.60
N ASP A 147 -4.81 11.12 -5.27
CA ASP A 147 -3.91 12.10 -5.89
C ASP A 147 -2.43 11.95 -5.45
N ASP A 148 -2.11 11.00 -4.54
CA ASP A 148 -0.73 10.59 -4.24
C ASP A 148 -0.19 9.49 -5.16
N LEU A 149 -1.05 8.86 -5.98
CA LEU A 149 -0.63 7.92 -7.01
C LEU A 149 0.00 8.67 -8.18
N GLU A 150 0.94 8.05 -8.89
CA GLU A 150 1.39 8.59 -10.18
C GLU A 150 0.23 8.54 -11.19
N PRO A 151 0.18 9.43 -12.20
CA PRO A 151 -0.93 9.47 -13.16
C PRO A 151 -1.27 8.13 -13.81
N GLU A 152 -0.25 7.32 -14.13
CA GLU A 152 -0.46 6.01 -14.77
C GLU A 152 -0.87 4.91 -13.77
N ASP A 153 -0.54 5.05 -12.49
CA ASP A 153 -1.03 4.18 -11.41
C ASP A 153 -2.50 4.50 -11.11
N ALA A 154 -2.86 5.79 -11.12
CA ALA A 154 -4.24 6.24 -11.04
C ALA A 154 -5.09 5.72 -12.22
N GLU A 155 -4.56 5.77 -13.44
CA GLU A 155 -5.21 5.19 -14.64
C GLU A 155 -5.37 3.67 -14.53
N GLU A 156 -4.32 2.94 -14.11
CA GLU A 156 -4.37 1.49 -13.90
C GLU A 156 -5.42 1.08 -12.87
N PHE A 157 -5.44 1.76 -11.72
CA PHE A 157 -6.45 1.55 -10.68
C PHE A 157 -7.87 1.80 -11.21
N MET A 158 -8.07 2.88 -11.97
CA MET A 158 -9.37 3.21 -12.58
C MET A 158 -9.82 2.22 -13.66
N GLY A 159 -8.90 1.40 -14.19
CA GLY A 159 -9.21 0.24 -15.04
C GLY A 159 -9.98 -0.88 -14.31
N GLY A 160 -10.03 -0.88 -12.96
CA GLY A 160 -10.83 -1.83 -12.18
C GLY A 160 -10.21 -3.22 -12.05
N SER A 161 -8.90 -3.34 -12.25
CA SER A 161 -8.10 -4.56 -12.02
C SER A 161 -8.18 -5.09 -10.59
N TYR A 162 -8.37 -4.19 -9.62
CA TYR A 162 -8.45 -4.47 -8.19
C TYR A 162 -9.52 -3.58 -7.56
N GLN A 163 -10.59 -4.18 -7.01
CA GLN A 163 -11.74 -3.44 -6.50
C GLN A 163 -12.36 -4.08 -5.26
N PHE A 164 -12.90 -3.25 -4.37
CA PHE A 164 -13.79 -3.69 -3.30
C PHE A 164 -15.23 -3.49 -3.78
N VAL A 165 -15.98 -4.59 -3.94
CA VAL A 165 -17.36 -4.50 -4.40
C VAL A 165 -18.25 -3.91 -3.29
N PRO A 166 -19.24 -3.05 -3.62
CA PRO A 166 -20.03 -2.36 -2.60
C PRO A 166 -20.95 -3.27 -1.76
N GLN A 167 -21.20 -4.49 -2.23
CA GLN A 167 -22.02 -5.47 -1.52
C GLN A 167 -21.11 -6.51 -0.84
N LYS A 168 -21.44 -6.82 0.41
CA LYS A 168 -20.80 -7.86 1.20
C LYS A 168 -21.30 -9.25 0.80
N ASP A 169 -20.55 -10.29 1.15
CA ASP A 169 -21.03 -11.67 0.99
C ASP A 169 -22.23 -11.98 1.90
N SER A 170 -22.80 -13.18 1.76
CA SER A 170 -23.91 -13.65 2.62
C SER A 170 -23.64 -13.66 4.14
N ARG A 171 -22.39 -13.38 4.57
CA ARG A 171 -21.92 -13.37 5.96
C ARG A 171 -21.44 -11.98 6.41
N GLY A 172 -21.73 -10.92 5.64
CA GLY A 172 -21.35 -9.54 5.98
C GLY A 172 -19.88 -9.21 5.71
N ARG A 173 -19.15 -10.06 4.99
CA ARG A 173 -17.70 -9.87 4.76
C ARG A 173 -17.47 -9.06 3.48
N PRO A 174 -16.54 -8.07 3.48
CA PRO A 174 -16.15 -7.37 2.26
C PRO A 174 -15.51 -8.34 1.27
N ILE A 175 -15.81 -8.15 -0.02
CA ILE A 175 -15.21 -8.90 -1.11
C ILE A 175 -14.26 -8.00 -1.90
N CYS A 176 -13.02 -8.42 -2.03
CA CYS A 176 -12.06 -7.90 -2.99
C CYS A 176 -12.15 -8.73 -4.28
N LEU A 177 -12.49 -8.10 -5.40
CA LEU A 177 -12.48 -8.70 -6.73
C LEU A 177 -11.22 -8.23 -7.47
N VAL A 178 -10.44 -9.19 -7.99
CA VAL A 178 -9.21 -8.95 -8.73
C VAL A 178 -9.36 -9.55 -10.12
N ILE A 179 -9.40 -8.72 -11.16
CA ILE A 179 -9.61 -9.14 -12.55
C ILE A 179 -8.27 -9.05 -13.28
N GLN A 180 -7.52 -10.16 -13.28
CA GLN A 180 -6.09 -10.14 -13.65
C GLN A 180 -5.83 -9.72 -15.11
N LYS A 181 -6.80 -9.90 -16.02
CA LYS A 181 -6.73 -9.44 -17.42
C LYS A 181 -6.82 -7.91 -17.60
N LEU A 182 -7.17 -7.15 -16.56
CA LEU A 182 -7.28 -5.68 -16.60
C LEU A 182 -6.04 -4.96 -16.06
N PHE A 183 -5.05 -5.67 -15.49
CA PHE A 183 -3.80 -5.05 -15.04
C PHE A 183 -2.98 -4.54 -16.23
N ALA A 184 -2.64 -3.25 -16.21
CA ALA A 184 -1.81 -2.57 -17.22
C ALA A 184 -0.59 -1.84 -16.61
N TYR A 185 -0.03 -2.36 -15.52
CA TYR A 185 1.06 -1.72 -14.78
C TYR A 185 2.39 -1.72 -15.55
N LYS A 186 3.14 -0.60 -15.46
CA LYS A 186 4.48 -0.48 -16.07
C LYS A 186 5.57 -1.23 -15.30
N SER A 187 5.36 -1.48 -14.01
CA SER A 187 6.31 -2.17 -13.13
C SER A 187 5.61 -2.79 -11.93
N TRP A 188 6.30 -3.68 -11.22
CA TRP A 188 5.81 -4.18 -9.94
C TRP A 188 5.56 -3.06 -8.91
N GLN A 189 6.38 -2.01 -8.88
CA GLN A 189 6.22 -0.91 -7.94
C GLN A 189 4.93 -0.12 -8.21
N SER A 190 4.62 0.11 -9.49
CA SER A 190 3.34 0.65 -9.96
C SER A 190 2.15 -0.18 -9.47
N LYS A 191 2.14 -1.50 -9.75
CA LYS A 191 1.11 -2.43 -9.25
C LYS A 191 0.93 -2.40 -7.72
N PHE A 192 2.02 -2.29 -6.96
CA PHE A 192 1.92 -2.33 -5.50
C PHE A 192 1.57 -1.00 -4.87
N ARG A 193 1.76 0.14 -5.55
CA ARG A 193 1.15 1.41 -5.11
C ARG A 193 -0.38 1.38 -5.24
N THR A 194 -0.91 0.84 -6.33
CA THR A 194 -2.37 0.74 -6.54
C THR A 194 -3.02 -0.29 -5.60
N VAL A 195 -2.42 -1.48 -5.45
CA VAL A 195 -2.86 -2.49 -4.46
C VAL A 195 -2.75 -1.99 -3.02
N TRP A 196 -1.69 -1.27 -2.66
CA TRP A 196 -1.54 -0.66 -1.34
C TRP A 196 -2.65 0.34 -1.05
N TYR A 197 -2.89 1.27 -1.97
CA TYR A 197 -3.96 2.26 -1.86
C TYR A 197 -5.33 1.58 -1.72
N ALA A 198 -5.63 0.58 -2.55
CA ALA A 198 -6.87 -0.18 -2.50
C ALA A 198 -7.12 -0.84 -1.13
N LEU A 199 -6.12 -1.56 -0.62
CA LEU A 199 -6.22 -2.26 0.66
C LEU A 199 -6.28 -1.29 1.84
N MET A 200 -5.51 -0.21 1.82
CA MET A 200 -5.56 0.80 2.89
C MET A 200 -6.91 1.51 2.93
N CYS A 201 -7.54 1.79 1.77
CA CYS A 201 -8.91 2.30 1.71
C CYS A 201 -9.91 1.32 2.37
N ALA A 202 -9.81 0.03 2.10
CA ALA A 202 -10.68 -0.97 2.72
C ALA A 202 -10.46 -1.10 4.24
N MET A 203 -9.23 -0.90 4.71
CA MET A 203 -8.89 -0.89 6.14
C MET A 203 -9.25 0.42 6.86
N GLU A 204 -10.02 1.31 6.22
CA GLU A 204 -10.71 2.40 6.90
C GLU A 204 -12.05 1.94 7.51
N ASP A 205 -12.69 0.91 6.93
CA ASP A 205 -13.88 0.30 7.51
C ASP A 205 -13.50 -0.65 8.65
N GLU A 206 -14.00 -0.37 9.86
CA GLU A 206 -13.77 -1.21 11.03
C GLU A 206 -14.38 -2.62 10.87
N GLU A 207 -15.54 -2.73 10.23
CA GLU A 207 -16.18 -4.04 10.05
C GLU A 207 -15.31 -4.93 9.17
N SER A 208 -14.76 -4.38 8.08
CA SER A 208 -13.79 -5.04 7.21
C SER A 208 -12.52 -5.51 7.93
N GLN A 209 -12.02 -4.75 8.91
CA GLN A 209 -10.89 -5.17 9.76
C GLN A 209 -11.28 -6.35 10.67
N LYS A 210 -12.48 -6.30 11.27
CA LYS A 210 -12.99 -7.29 12.23
C LYS A 210 -13.38 -8.61 11.58
N THR A 211 -14.03 -8.57 10.42
CA THR A 211 -14.46 -9.77 9.67
C THR A 211 -13.35 -10.34 8.80
N GLY A 212 -12.48 -9.49 8.25
CA GLY A 212 -11.53 -9.84 7.20
C GLY A 212 -12.18 -9.93 5.81
N ILE A 213 -11.34 -10.08 4.79
CA ILE A 213 -11.68 -9.94 3.37
C ILE A 213 -11.76 -11.30 2.67
N VAL A 214 -12.82 -11.47 1.87
CA VAL A 214 -12.95 -12.53 0.86
C VAL A 214 -12.27 -12.04 -0.42
N ASN A 215 -11.27 -12.76 -0.93
CA ASN A 215 -10.60 -12.40 -2.19
C ASN A 215 -11.13 -13.29 -3.32
N VAL A 216 -11.51 -12.68 -4.44
CA VAL A 216 -11.95 -13.36 -5.66
C VAL A 216 -11.01 -12.97 -6.79
N TYR A 217 -10.09 -13.86 -7.15
CA TYR A 217 -9.22 -13.70 -8.32
C TYR A 217 -9.94 -14.26 -9.55
N TYR A 218 -10.36 -13.38 -10.44
CA TYR A 218 -11.18 -13.67 -11.61
C TYR A 218 -10.28 -13.75 -12.87
N ASN A 219 -9.67 -14.91 -13.07
CA ASN A 219 -8.69 -15.19 -14.12
C ASN A 219 -9.31 -15.95 -15.31
N ILE A 220 -10.54 -15.60 -15.65
CA ILE A 220 -11.25 -16.12 -16.83
C ILE A 220 -10.74 -15.38 -18.06
N ASP A 221 -10.42 -16.13 -19.12
CA ASP A 221 -9.82 -15.64 -20.37
C ASP A 221 -8.50 -14.88 -20.14
N LEU A 222 -7.73 -15.30 -19.12
CA LEU A 222 -6.38 -14.82 -18.93
C LEU A 222 -5.51 -15.26 -20.12
N GLY A 223 -4.65 -14.36 -20.62
CA GLY A 223 -3.66 -14.70 -21.65
C GLY A 223 -2.63 -15.71 -21.15
N VAL A 224 -1.69 -16.10 -22.03
CA VAL A 224 -0.61 -17.03 -21.65
C VAL A 224 0.14 -16.46 -20.43
N PRO A 225 0.21 -17.20 -19.31
CA PRO A 225 0.80 -16.66 -18.09
C PRO A 225 2.32 -16.48 -18.24
N GLU A 226 2.79 -15.29 -17.90
CA GLU A 226 4.21 -14.98 -17.83
C GLU A 226 4.91 -15.84 -16.75
N PRO A 227 6.20 -16.22 -16.89
CA PRO A 227 6.89 -17.09 -15.92
C PRO A 227 7.10 -16.52 -14.50
N LEU A 228 6.49 -15.40 -14.14
CA LEU A 228 6.75 -14.62 -12.92
C LEU A 228 6.16 -15.20 -11.62
N TYR A 229 5.71 -16.45 -11.59
CA TYR A 229 5.03 -17.04 -10.43
C TYR A 229 5.79 -16.92 -9.10
N PHE A 230 7.09 -17.24 -9.07
CA PHE A 230 7.89 -17.13 -7.84
C PHE A 230 8.06 -15.68 -7.37
N GLU A 231 8.25 -14.73 -8.29
CA GLU A 231 8.38 -13.31 -7.95
C GLU A 231 7.05 -12.72 -7.47
N LEU A 232 5.94 -13.11 -8.10
CA LEU A 232 4.58 -12.77 -7.66
C LEU A 232 4.32 -13.27 -6.23
N ILE A 233 4.62 -14.55 -5.94
CA ILE A 233 4.46 -15.14 -4.60
C ILE A 233 5.33 -14.40 -3.57
N ARG A 234 6.59 -14.14 -3.91
CA ARG A 234 7.52 -13.38 -3.04
C ARG A 234 6.96 -11.99 -2.70
N ARG A 235 6.40 -11.27 -3.67
CA ARG A 235 5.89 -9.91 -3.47
C ARG A 235 4.53 -9.87 -2.78
N ILE A 236 3.65 -10.85 -3.02
CA ILE A 236 2.42 -11.02 -2.22
C ILE A 236 2.78 -11.20 -0.74
N ALA A 237 3.79 -12.02 -0.41
CA ALA A 237 4.23 -12.20 0.97
C ALA A 237 4.73 -10.90 1.65
N ILE A 238 5.27 -9.93 0.90
CA ILE A 238 5.64 -8.61 1.41
C ILE A 238 4.38 -7.80 1.77
N ILE A 239 3.36 -7.78 0.90
CA ILE A 239 2.07 -7.13 1.20
C ILE A 239 1.42 -7.77 2.43
N ASP A 240 1.33 -9.10 2.44
CA ASP A 240 0.72 -9.91 3.51
C ASP A 240 1.43 -9.78 4.86
N SER A 241 2.65 -9.23 4.88
CA SER A 241 3.43 -8.91 6.09
C SER A 241 3.55 -7.41 6.37
N SER A 242 3.03 -6.52 5.52
CA SER A 242 3.20 -5.06 5.63
C SER A 242 1.87 -4.28 5.71
N ILE A 243 0.79 -4.79 5.14
CA ILE A 243 -0.52 -4.14 5.19
C ILE A 243 -1.37 -4.76 6.30
N PRO A 244 -2.08 -3.96 7.13
CA PRO A 244 -2.91 -4.46 8.23
C PRO A 244 -4.27 -4.98 7.74
N TYR A 245 -4.26 -5.96 6.83
CA TYR A 245 -5.46 -6.62 6.31
C TYR A 245 -5.47 -8.12 6.64
N ARG A 246 -6.65 -8.75 6.65
CA ARG A 246 -6.82 -10.17 6.95
C ARG A 246 -7.58 -10.89 5.83
N SER A 247 -6.87 -11.62 4.98
CA SER A 247 -7.49 -12.54 4.02
C SER A 247 -8.09 -13.76 4.74
N ILE A 248 -9.40 -13.96 4.63
CA ILE A 248 -10.12 -15.08 5.28
C ILE A 248 -10.57 -16.17 4.31
N SER A 249 -10.66 -15.87 3.02
CA SER A 249 -10.96 -16.82 1.95
C SER A 249 -10.34 -16.30 0.65
N VAL A 250 -9.88 -17.21 -0.20
CA VAL A 250 -9.38 -16.91 -1.55
C VAL A 250 -10.06 -17.84 -2.54
N HIS A 251 -10.81 -17.26 -3.47
CA HIS A 251 -11.43 -17.97 -4.58
C HIS A 251 -10.70 -17.62 -5.88
N TYR A 252 -10.14 -18.63 -6.54
CA TYR A 252 -9.36 -18.47 -7.77
C TYR A 252 -10.14 -19.07 -8.95
N CYS A 253 -10.82 -18.23 -9.72
CA CYS A 253 -11.61 -18.63 -10.88
C CYS A 253 -10.73 -18.63 -12.13
N TYR A 254 -10.78 -19.69 -12.95
CA TYR A 254 -9.93 -19.83 -14.13
C TYR A 254 -10.52 -20.83 -15.14
N ASN A 255 -10.29 -20.60 -16.43
CA ASN A 255 -10.69 -21.51 -17.52
C ASN A 255 -9.50 -22.11 -18.31
N MET A 256 -8.28 -21.59 -18.12
CA MET A 256 -7.08 -22.11 -18.77
C MET A 256 -6.46 -23.27 -17.97
N ALA A 257 -6.55 -24.50 -18.49
CA ALA A 257 -6.00 -25.69 -17.83
C ALA A 257 -4.48 -25.61 -17.57
N ALA A 258 -3.73 -24.84 -18.37
CA ALA A 258 -2.29 -24.61 -18.18
C ALA A 258 -1.93 -23.88 -16.85
N LEU A 259 -2.91 -23.29 -16.15
CA LEU A 259 -2.70 -22.70 -14.82
C LEU A 259 -2.66 -23.76 -13.70
N ARG A 260 -3.19 -24.98 -13.91
CA ARG A 260 -3.27 -26.03 -12.87
C ARG A 260 -1.92 -26.33 -12.19
N PRO A 261 -0.80 -26.57 -12.92
CA PRO A 261 0.47 -26.90 -12.27
C PRO A 261 1.04 -25.76 -11.42
N ALA A 262 0.78 -24.51 -11.80
CA ALA A 262 1.23 -23.34 -11.03
C ALA A 262 0.39 -23.14 -9.75
N LEU A 263 -0.91 -23.44 -9.82
CA LEU A 263 -1.80 -23.44 -8.65
C LEU A 263 -1.43 -24.57 -7.68
N GLU A 264 -1.23 -25.80 -8.19
CA GLU A 264 -0.74 -26.94 -7.39
C GLU A 264 0.61 -26.64 -6.72
N LEU A 265 1.54 -26.01 -7.45
CA LEU A 265 2.83 -25.56 -6.92
C LEU A 265 2.65 -24.53 -5.78
N TYR A 266 1.79 -23.53 -5.97
CA TYR A 266 1.42 -22.59 -4.91
C TYR A 266 0.84 -23.34 -3.70
N GLN A 267 -0.09 -24.27 -3.91
CA GLN A 267 -0.73 -25.01 -2.83
C GLN A 267 0.27 -25.85 -2.03
N MET A 268 1.28 -26.46 -2.65
CA MET A 268 2.33 -27.19 -1.92
C MET A 268 3.12 -26.28 -0.95
N PHE A 269 3.42 -25.04 -1.34
CA PHE A 269 4.18 -24.09 -0.52
C PHE A 269 3.32 -23.19 0.38
N ALA A 270 2.03 -23.03 0.09
CA ALA A 270 1.08 -22.26 0.88
C ALA A 270 0.74 -22.99 2.20
N GLY A 271 1.57 -22.81 3.23
CA GLY A 271 1.43 -23.49 4.52
C GLY A 271 0.00 -23.54 5.07
N THR A 272 -0.35 -24.66 5.72
CA THR A 272 -1.71 -25.17 5.99
C THR A 272 -2.85 -24.15 6.11
N ARG A 273 -2.69 -23.07 6.89
CA ARG A 273 -3.74 -22.04 7.05
C ARG A 273 -4.11 -21.31 5.75
N ASN A 274 -3.19 -21.20 4.79
CA ASN A 274 -3.44 -20.59 3.49
C ASN A 274 -4.07 -21.61 2.52
N ARG A 275 -3.53 -22.84 2.42
CA ARG A 275 -4.18 -23.98 1.72
C ARG A 275 -5.66 -24.11 2.05
N VAL A 276 -6.00 -24.18 3.34
CA VAL A 276 -7.39 -24.39 3.77
C VAL A 276 -8.32 -23.23 3.39
N ARG A 277 -7.81 -22.01 3.20
CA ARG A 277 -8.57 -20.83 2.74
C ARG A 277 -8.60 -20.66 1.22
N PHE A 278 -7.74 -21.35 0.48
CA PHE A 278 -7.63 -21.26 -0.98
C PHE A 278 -8.57 -22.27 -1.65
N ARG A 279 -9.40 -21.80 -2.58
CA ARG A 279 -10.31 -22.63 -3.38
C ARG A 279 -10.19 -22.25 -4.83
N THR A 280 -9.93 -23.23 -5.69
CA THR A 280 -9.91 -23.03 -7.14
C THR A 280 -11.27 -23.38 -7.74
N HIS A 281 -11.72 -22.61 -8.72
CA HIS A 281 -12.94 -22.88 -9.49
C HIS A 281 -12.54 -22.96 -10.97
N PHE A 282 -12.67 -24.16 -11.56
CA PHE A 282 -12.33 -24.38 -12.97
C PHE A 282 -13.59 -24.42 -13.83
N GLY A 283 -13.63 -23.62 -14.89
CA GLY A 283 -14.71 -23.63 -15.86
C GLY A 283 -14.92 -22.27 -16.53
N SER A 284 -15.95 -22.17 -17.36
CA SER A 284 -16.40 -20.93 -17.98
C SER A 284 -16.76 -19.84 -16.95
N HIS A 285 -16.96 -18.61 -17.44
CA HIS A 285 -17.54 -17.49 -16.67
C HIS A 285 -18.75 -17.94 -15.83
N MET A 286 -19.70 -18.64 -16.45
CA MET A 286 -20.94 -19.07 -15.78
C MET A 286 -20.69 -20.14 -14.73
N GLU A 287 -19.90 -21.17 -15.03
CA GLU A 287 -19.60 -22.27 -14.09
C GLU A 287 -18.83 -21.76 -12.86
N CYS A 288 -17.87 -20.84 -13.05
CA CYS A 288 -17.17 -20.20 -11.94
C CYS A 288 -18.11 -19.34 -11.09
N GLN A 289 -19.02 -18.59 -11.71
CA GLN A 289 -20.01 -17.80 -10.96
C GLN A 289 -21.02 -18.69 -10.18
N PHE A 290 -21.49 -19.80 -10.76
CA PHE A 290 -22.32 -20.76 -10.04
C PHE A 290 -21.56 -21.43 -8.88
N SER A 291 -20.26 -21.72 -9.06
CA SER A 291 -19.40 -22.24 -7.99
C SER A 291 -19.27 -21.22 -6.85
N LEU A 292 -19.02 -19.95 -7.15
CA LEU A 292 -18.98 -18.85 -6.17
C LEU A 292 -20.30 -18.66 -5.39
N MET A 293 -21.46 -18.91 -6.02
CA MET A 293 -22.75 -18.83 -5.34
C MET A 293 -22.86 -19.81 -4.16
N THR A 294 -22.21 -20.98 -4.22
CA THR A 294 -22.18 -21.94 -3.09
C THR A 294 -21.46 -21.41 -1.85
N PHE A 295 -20.60 -20.39 -2.02
CA PHE A 295 -19.92 -19.66 -0.95
C PHE A 295 -20.64 -18.36 -0.56
N GLY A 296 -21.84 -18.12 -1.10
CA GLY A 296 -22.64 -16.92 -0.82
C GLY A 296 -22.17 -15.65 -1.55
N ILE A 297 -21.43 -15.81 -2.64
CA ILE A 297 -20.97 -14.73 -3.52
C ILE A 297 -21.81 -14.80 -4.81
N THR A 298 -22.85 -13.97 -4.90
CA THR A 298 -23.80 -14.00 -6.02
C THR A 298 -23.32 -13.25 -7.26
N ARG A 299 -23.87 -13.61 -8.43
CA ARG A 299 -23.58 -12.95 -9.72
C ARG A 299 -23.73 -11.42 -9.66
N SER A 300 -24.74 -10.93 -8.93
CA SER A 300 -25.02 -9.49 -8.79
C SER A 300 -23.97 -8.74 -7.97
N ILE A 301 -23.33 -9.40 -7.00
CA ILE A 301 -22.34 -8.79 -6.10
C ILE A 301 -21.05 -8.46 -6.85
N LEU A 302 -20.61 -9.32 -7.78
CA LEU A 302 -19.33 -9.17 -8.49
C LEU A 302 -19.31 -8.00 -9.51
N GLN A 303 -20.46 -7.37 -9.79
CA GLN A 303 -20.57 -6.27 -10.74
C GLN A 303 -20.04 -6.57 -12.16
N LEU A 304 -19.98 -7.84 -12.56
CA LEU A 304 -19.60 -8.28 -13.90
C LEU A 304 -20.82 -8.35 -14.83
N ASP A 305 -20.61 -8.13 -16.13
CA ASP A 305 -21.54 -8.45 -17.21
C ASP A 305 -21.52 -9.98 -17.53
N ASP A 306 -22.39 -10.43 -18.44
CA ASP A 306 -22.46 -11.85 -18.84
C ASP A 306 -21.23 -12.33 -19.65
N ASN A 307 -20.32 -11.42 -20.02
CA ASN A 307 -19.03 -11.72 -20.67
C ASN A 307 -17.85 -11.69 -19.68
N GLY A 308 -18.09 -11.45 -18.38
CA GLY A 308 -17.03 -11.36 -17.37
C GLY A 308 -16.20 -10.08 -17.43
N ASN A 309 -16.75 -9.02 -18.01
CA ASN A 309 -16.16 -7.69 -17.97
C ASN A 309 -16.81 -6.87 -16.86
N LEU A 310 -16.08 -5.88 -16.33
CA LEU A 310 -16.61 -5.00 -15.30
C LEU A 310 -17.72 -4.11 -15.87
N LYS A 311 -18.85 -3.98 -15.14
CA LYS A 311 -19.95 -3.12 -15.58
C LYS A 311 -19.50 -1.65 -15.72
N PRO A 312 -19.97 -0.93 -16.75
CA PRO A 312 -19.68 0.49 -16.91
C PRO A 312 -20.05 1.32 -15.67
N GLY A 313 -19.25 2.34 -15.37
CA GLY A 313 -19.51 3.29 -14.28
C GLY A 313 -19.11 2.82 -12.88
N VAL A 314 -18.78 1.55 -12.65
CA VAL A 314 -18.38 1.04 -11.32
C VAL A 314 -17.21 1.84 -10.72
N MET A 315 -16.11 1.96 -11.46
CA MET A 315 -14.92 2.68 -10.99
C MET A 315 -15.14 4.19 -10.89
N GLN A 316 -15.93 4.78 -11.79
CA GLN A 316 -16.33 6.18 -11.71
C GLN A 316 -17.11 6.48 -10.42
N SER A 317 -18.11 5.65 -10.09
CA SER A 317 -18.88 5.79 -8.85
C SER A 317 -18.05 5.53 -7.59
N PHE A 318 -17.07 4.62 -7.64
CA PHE A 318 -16.09 4.47 -6.55
C PHE A 318 -15.28 5.76 -6.38
N TYR A 319 -14.73 6.28 -7.47
CA TYR A 319 -13.85 7.46 -7.48
C TYR A 319 -14.55 8.71 -6.94
N GLU A 320 -15.77 8.98 -7.37
CA GLU A 320 -16.57 10.13 -6.91
C GLU A 320 -16.80 10.08 -5.39
N ARG A 321 -17.22 8.93 -4.85
CA ARG A 321 -17.35 8.73 -3.40
C ARG A 321 -16.02 8.90 -2.69
N ARG A 322 -14.94 8.35 -3.26
CA ARG A 322 -13.63 8.35 -2.63
C ARG A 322 -13.03 9.75 -2.54
N ARG A 323 -13.06 10.51 -3.64
CA ARG A 323 -12.64 11.92 -3.69
C ARG A 323 -13.42 12.79 -2.70
N ALA A 324 -14.72 12.55 -2.54
CA ALA A 324 -15.53 13.27 -1.54
C ALA A 324 -15.08 12.99 -0.10
N LEU A 325 -14.77 11.73 0.23
CA LEU A 325 -14.25 11.34 1.55
C LEU A 325 -12.85 11.90 1.83
N GLU A 326 -11.95 11.83 0.85
CA GLU A 326 -10.58 12.35 0.99
C GLU A 326 -10.58 13.87 1.17
N LYS A 327 -11.35 14.60 0.36
CA LYS A 327 -11.50 16.04 0.51
C LYS A 327 -12.07 16.44 1.87
N ALA A 328 -13.10 15.74 2.36
CA ALA A 328 -13.68 16.03 3.67
C ALA A 328 -12.66 15.87 4.81
N ARG A 329 -11.69 14.95 4.69
CA ARG A 329 -10.59 14.79 5.66
C ARG A 329 -9.51 15.87 5.54
N GLU A 330 -9.23 16.31 4.32
CA GLU A 330 -8.33 17.45 4.07
C GLU A 330 -8.91 18.73 4.70
N ASP A 331 -10.19 19.01 4.47
CA ASP A 331 -10.91 20.14 5.06
C ASP A 331 -10.87 20.11 6.61
N ILE A 332 -11.00 18.94 7.24
CA ILE A 332 -10.91 18.75 8.71
C ILE A 332 -9.50 19.02 9.26
N ASN A 333 -8.43 18.67 8.52
CA ASN A 333 -7.05 18.86 8.98
C ASN A 333 -6.44 20.20 8.52
N SER A 334 -7.21 21.02 7.80
CA SER A 334 -6.77 22.32 7.28
C SER A 334 -6.14 23.21 8.37
N GLY A 335 -4.94 23.71 8.09
CA GLY A 335 -4.16 24.56 9.00
C GLY A 335 -3.32 23.81 10.06
N ARG A 336 -3.42 22.48 10.19
CA ARG A 336 -2.55 21.71 11.10
C ARG A 336 -1.27 21.23 10.39
N ILE A 337 -0.13 21.25 11.08
CA ILE A 337 1.13 20.66 10.59
C ILE A 337 1.27 19.25 11.15
N ASP A 338 0.72 18.27 10.46
CA ASP A 338 0.76 16.86 10.87
C ASP A 338 2.15 16.23 10.85
N TYR A 339 2.96 16.67 9.89
CA TYR A 339 4.35 16.28 9.72
C TYR A 339 5.12 17.37 8.95
N PRO A 340 6.45 17.40 9.05
CA PRO A 340 7.26 18.37 8.32
C PRO A 340 7.28 18.11 6.81
N ALA A 341 7.12 19.17 6.02
CA ALA A 341 7.41 19.16 4.59
C ALA A 341 8.93 19.21 4.35
N GLU A 342 9.39 18.71 3.20
CA GLU A 342 10.82 18.54 2.89
C GLU A 342 11.66 19.82 3.07
N MET A 343 11.08 20.99 2.81
CA MET A 343 11.73 22.29 2.91
C MET A 343 11.64 22.93 4.31
N ASP A 344 10.88 22.35 5.25
CA ASP A 344 10.72 22.90 6.60
C ASP A 344 12.02 22.83 7.41
N VAL A 345 12.33 23.92 8.11
CA VAL A 345 13.45 24.03 9.05
C VAL A 345 12.99 23.61 10.44
N LEU A 346 13.49 22.46 10.89
CA LEU A 346 13.17 21.91 12.20
C LEU A 346 14.00 22.56 13.32
N LEU A 347 13.32 23.16 14.29
CA LEU A 347 13.90 23.59 15.56
C LEU A 347 13.91 22.41 16.53
N GLY A 348 15.09 22.13 17.09
CA GLY A 348 15.35 20.97 17.93
C GLY A 348 16.85 20.67 18.03
N ARG A 349 17.20 19.53 18.67
CA ARG A 349 18.59 19.13 18.98
C ARG A 349 18.87 17.70 18.52
N GLY A 350 20.13 17.41 18.20
CA GLY A 350 20.59 16.08 17.78
C GLY A 350 20.58 15.85 16.27
N ARG A 351 21.04 14.65 15.85
CA ARG A 351 21.26 14.30 14.44
C ARG A 351 20.00 14.31 13.56
N PRO A 352 18.83 13.79 13.99
CA PRO A 352 17.63 13.76 13.15
C PRO A 352 17.14 15.14 12.69
N TYR A 353 17.25 16.15 13.57
CA TYR A 353 16.97 17.55 13.22
C TYR A 353 18.09 18.13 12.34
N GLN A 354 19.36 17.90 12.67
CA GLN A 354 20.49 18.48 11.93
C GLN A 354 20.58 17.98 10.48
N ASN A 355 20.22 16.72 10.25
CA ASN A 355 20.29 16.07 8.95
C ASN A 355 18.98 16.19 8.15
N TYR A 356 17.96 16.89 8.68
CA TYR A 356 16.73 17.14 7.93
C TYR A 356 17.01 18.03 6.71
N SER A 357 16.32 17.79 5.60
CA SER A 357 16.54 18.45 4.30
C SER A 357 16.50 19.98 4.37
N GLY A 358 15.46 20.57 4.95
CA GLY A 358 15.37 22.02 5.18
C GLY A 358 16.48 22.56 6.09
N ASN A 359 16.94 21.79 7.08
CA ASN A 359 18.07 22.18 7.94
C ASN A 359 19.43 22.13 7.22
N ALA A 360 19.62 21.14 6.33
CA ALA A 360 20.80 21.06 5.47
C ALA A 360 20.81 22.21 4.45
N LEU A 361 19.67 22.54 3.85
CA LEU A 361 19.50 23.70 2.97
C LEU A 361 19.83 25.01 3.70
N LEU A 362 19.25 25.23 4.89
CA LEU A 362 19.58 26.40 5.72
C LEU A 362 21.08 26.46 6.04
N SER A 363 21.71 25.34 6.40
CA SER A 363 23.15 25.29 6.65
C SER A 363 23.98 25.70 5.43
N ASN A 364 23.54 25.37 4.21
CA ASN A 364 24.20 25.78 2.98
C ASN A 364 24.04 27.28 2.72
N ILE A 365 22.82 27.82 2.89
CA ILE A 365 22.56 29.27 2.76
C ILE A 365 23.41 30.07 3.78
N LEU A 366 23.43 29.63 5.04
CA LEU A 366 24.26 30.20 6.10
C LEU A 366 25.76 30.15 5.77
N ASN A 367 26.25 29.09 5.12
CA ASN A 367 27.65 28.97 4.74
C ASN A 367 28.02 29.94 3.61
N VAL A 368 27.16 30.11 2.59
CA VAL A 368 27.43 31.05 1.49
C VAL A 368 27.38 32.51 1.96
N ARG A 369 26.42 32.88 2.82
CA ARG A 369 26.29 34.23 3.36
C ARG A 369 27.15 34.52 4.59
N ARG A 370 28.07 33.61 4.96
CA ARG A 370 28.84 33.71 6.21
C ARG A 370 29.80 34.89 6.24
N GLN A 371 30.44 35.20 5.11
CA GLN A 371 31.37 36.34 5.01
C GLN A 371 30.61 37.67 5.16
N GLU A 372 29.58 37.86 4.33
CA GLU A 372 28.62 38.98 4.38
C GLU A 372 28.10 39.19 5.81
N TYR A 373 27.63 38.13 6.47
CA TYR A 373 27.16 38.21 7.85
C TYR A 373 28.26 38.56 8.85
N ASN A 374 29.51 38.11 8.68
CA ASN A 374 30.56 38.43 9.64
C ASN A 374 30.98 39.91 9.58
N GLU A 375 31.15 40.43 8.37
CA GLU A 375 31.57 41.81 8.06
C GLU A 375 30.47 42.84 8.38
N ALA A 376 29.20 42.45 8.31
CA ALA A 376 28.03 43.28 8.57
C ALA A 376 27.96 43.91 9.98
N SER A 377 27.38 45.11 10.07
CA SER A 377 26.98 45.74 11.34
C SER A 377 25.84 45.00 12.04
N ARG A 378 25.50 45.40 13.28
CA ARG A 378 24.39 44.79 14.04
C ARG A 378 23.03 44.93 13.35
N PHE A 379 22.79 46.04 12.65
CA PHE A 379 21.56 46.24 11.89
C PHE A 379 21.52 45.35 10.65
N GLU A 380 22.59 45.35 9.84
CA GLU A 380 22.71 44.53 8.63
C GLU A 380 22.63 43.03 8.94
N LYS A 381 23.23 42.55 10.05
CA LYS A 381 23.07 41.18 10.56
C LYS A 381 21.60 40.79 10.79
N THR A 382 20.77 41.74 11.22
CA THR A 382 19.33 41.53 11.42
C THR A 382 18.60 41.45 10.07
N VAL A 383 18.97 42.30 9.11
CA VAL A 383 18.43 42.28 7.74
C VAL A 383 18.79 40.98 7.01
N ILE A 384 20.05 40.52 7.11
CA ILE A 384 20.50 39.23 6.55
C ILE A 384 19.71 38.07 7.14
N ALA A 385 19.47 38.07 8.46
CA ALA A 385 18.70 37.02 9.11
C ALA A 385 17.22 37.00 8.65
N TYR A 386 16.59 38.18 8.51
CA TYR A 386 15.24 38.33 7.97
C TYR A 386 15.14 37.84 6.52
N ASP A 387 16.08 38.25 5.66
CA ASP A 387 16.11 37.89 4.24
C ASP A 387 16.28 36.37 4.02
N ILE A 388 17.06 35.69 4.89
CA ILE A 388 17.16 34.21 4.88
C ILE A 388 15.85 33.55 5.31
N VAL A 389 15.17 34.06 6.34
CA VAL A 389 13.85 33.53 6.77
C VAL A 389 12.83 33.71 5.63
N LYS A 390 12.77 34.90 5.03
CA LYS A 390 11.93 35.20 3.86
C LYS A 390 12.23 34.28 2.68
N THR A 391 13.50 34.04 2.36
CA THR A 391 13.92 33.11 1.30
C THR A 391 13.41 31.69 1.54
N ILE A 392 13.44 31.20 2.77
CA ILE A 392 12.93 29.86 3.11
C ILE A 392 11.41 29.79 2.91
N HIS A 393 10.66 30.80 3.40
CA HIS A 393 9.20 30.90 3.19
C HIS A 393 8.82 31.03 1.71
N GLU A 394 9.56 31.83 0.92
CA GLU A 394 9.35 31.97 -0.54
C GLU A 394 9.60 30.66 -1.32
N ASN A 395 10.39 29.73 -0.76
CA ASN A 395 10.59 28.38 -1.30
C ASN A 395 9.64 27.33 -0.67
N GLY A 396 8.60 27.76 0.05
CA GLY A 396 7.58 26.88 0.64
C GLY A 396 8.01 26.12 1.90
N GLY A 397 9.17 26.43 2.49
CA GLY A 397 9.59 25.88 3.77
C GLY A 397 9.24 26.80 4.94
N ARG A 398 8.82 26.25 6.08
CA ARG A 398 8.49 26.97 7.32
C ARG A 398 9.54 26.72 8.39
N PHE A 399 9.63 27.60 9.38
CA PHE A 399 10.39 27.30 10.60
C PHE A 399 9.45 26.69 11.63
N ILE A 400 9.64 25.41 11.97
CA ILE A 400 8.71 24.67 12.82
C ILE A 400 9.41 24.04 14.03
N GLN A 401 8.69 23.92 15.13
CA GLN A 401 9.12 23.19 16.33
C GLN A 401 8.07 22.14 16.71
N ARG A 402 8.49 21.13 17.47
CA ARG A 402 7.55 20.16 18.04
C ARG A 402 6.79 20.81 19.20
N ASP A 403 5.48 20.61 19.23
CA ASP A 403 4.62 20.94 20.36
C ASP A 403 4.56 19.76 21.33
N GLU A 404 4.98 19.98 22.58
CA GLU A 404 5.01 18.96 23.63
C GLU A 404 3.60 18.53 24.08
N SER A 405 2.58 19.36 23.85
CA SER A 405 1.20 19.08 24.28
C SER A 405 0.39 18.23 23.30
N THR A 406 0.67 18.34 22.00
CA THR A 406 -0.06 17.60 20.94
C THR A 406 0.76 16.53 20.23
N ASP A 407 2.05 16.38 20.58
CA ASP A 407 3.06 15.55 19.90
C ASP A 407 3.18 15.87 18.38
N GLY A 408 2.68 17.05 17.96
CA GLY A 408 2.64 17.55 16.58
C GLY A 408 3.66 18.65 16.30
N TRP A 409 3.51 19.34 15.16
CA TRP A 409 4.37 20.46 14.78
C TRP A 409 3.61 21.77 14.74
N VAL A 410 4.29 22.85 15.11
CA VAL A 410 3.79 24.22 15.05
C VAL A 410 4.82 25.14 14.41
N GLU A 411 4.36 26.07 13.58
CA GLU A 411 5.21 27.11 13.02
C GLU A 411 5.59 28.13 14.11
N VAL A 412 6.87 28.50 14.14
CA VAL A 412 7.38 29.42 15.16
C VAL A 412 7.24 30.88 14.73
N PRO A 413 7.01 31.82 15.67
CA PRO A 413 7.02 33.24 15.34
C PRO A 413 8.33 33.67 14.65
N GLU A 414 8.24 34.61 13.71
CA GLU A 414 9.37 35.06 12.88
C GLU A 414 10.61 35.47 13.70
N ALA A 415 10.43 36.03 14.89
CA ALA A 415 11.52 36.35 15.81
C ALA A 415 12.36 35.10 16.18
N VAL A 416 11.71 33.98 16.46
CA VAL A 416 12.35 32.69 16.79
C VAL A 416 13.05 32.10 15.56
N ALA A 417 12.46 32.26 14.36
CA ALA A 417 13.10 31.89 13.11
C ALA A 417 14.40 32.70 12.86
N ARG A 418 14.38 34.03 13.08
CA ARG A 418 15.57 34.89 12.96
C ARG A 418 16.65 34.57 14.01
N ASP A 419 16.26 34.18 15.22
CA ASP A 419 17.18 33.72 16.26
C ASP A 419 17.83 32.37 15.92
N LYS A 420 17.09 31.44 15.29
CA LYS A 420 17.61 30.18 14.74
C LYS A 420 18.66 30.45 13.65
N VAL A 421 18.39 31.36 12.71
CA VAL A 421 19.33 31.78 11.66
C VAL A 421 20.59 32.42 12.26
N SER A 422 20.44 33.40 13.15
CA SER A 422 21.55 34.09 13.83
C SER A 422 22.40 33.14 14.69
N SER A 423 21.78 32.12 15.30
CA SER A 423 22.49 31.06 16.04
C SER A 423 23.24 30.11 15.10
N GLY A 424 22.71 29.86 13.89
CA GLY A 424 23.38 29.10 12.84
C GLY A 424 24.71 29.74 12.41
N PHE A 425 24.75 31.06 12.20
CA PHE A 425 25.99 31.79 11.90
C PHE A 425 27.05 31.69 13.01
N ARG A 426 26.62 31.62 14.29
CA ARG A 426 27.53 31.45 15.45
C ARG A 426 28.09 30.04 15.58
N SER A 427 27.49 29.04 14.94
CA SER A 427 27.98 27.66 14.95
C SER A 427 29.10 27.43 13.93
N LYS A 428 30.08 26.56 14.27
CA LYS A 428 31.18 26.20 13.35
C LYS A 428 30.60 25.62 12.05
N ALA A 429 31.06 26.13 10.91
CA ALA A 429 30.64 25.66 9.60
C ALA A 429 30.93 24.15 9.45
N ARG A 430 29.89 23.36 9.18
CA ARG A 430 30.05 21.97 8.73
C ARG A 430 30.22 21.99 7.22
N VAL A 431 31.30 21.40 6.74
CA VAL A 431 31.58 21.23 5.31
C VAL A 431 30.98 19.90 4.85
N GLN A 432 29.88 19.98 4.11
CA GLN A 432 29.36 18.90 3.26
C GLN A 432 28.89 19.52 1.95
N GLU A 433 29.84 19.82 1.06
CA GLU A 433 29.52 20.32 -0.28
C GLU A 433 29.37 19.17 -1.28
N SER A 434 28.19 19.05 -1.89
CA SER A 434 28.06 18.41 -3.20
C SER A 434 28.11 19.47 -4.30
N GLN A 435 28.77 19.18 -5.41
CA GLN A 435 28.87 20.13 -6.54
C GLN A 435 27.50 20.46 -7.16
N ALA A 436 26.53 19.53 -7.10
CA ALA A 436 25.17 19.77 -7.57
C ALA A 436 24.42 20.78 -6.67
N THR A 437 24.54 20.62 -5.34
CA THR A 437 23.93 21.55 -4.38
C THR A 437 24.51 22.96 -4.52
N LYS A 438 25.82 23.06 -4.79
CA LYS A 438 26.50 24.34 -5.05
C LYS A 438 25.85 25.09 -6.22
N ARG A 439 25.62 24.42 -7.37
CA ARG A 439 24.97 25.01 -8.56
C ARG A 439 23.54 25.51 -8.28
N ASN A 440 22.74 24.74 -7.54
CA ASN A 440 21.35 25.12 -7.26
C ASN A 440 21.27 26.34 -6.32
N VAL A 441 22.11 26.40 -5.29
CA VAL A 441 22.21 27.57 -4.38
C VAL A 441 22.74 28.79 -5.14
N GLU A 442 23.74 28.61 -6.01
CA GLU A 442 24.31 29.69 -6.82
C GLU A 442 23.29 30.25 -7.84
N PHE A 443 22.41 29.41 -8.40
CA PHE A 443 21.29 29.85 -9.24
C PHE A 443 20.26 30.67 -8.44
N ALA A 444 19.84 30.20 -7.27
CA ALA A 444 18.90 30.91 -6.41
C ALA A 444 19.43 32.28 -5.97
N LEU A 445 20.69 32.36 -5.55
CA LEU A 445 21.34 33.62 -5.15
C LEU A 445 21.48 34.60 -6.33
N LYS A 446 21.72 34.11 -7.55
CA LYS A 446 21.74 34.96 -8.75
C LYS A 446 20.36 35.58 -9.05
N GLN A 447 19.26 34.90 -8.75
CA GLN A 447 17.90 35.48 -8.87
C GLN A 447 17.66 36.59 -7.83
N VAL A 448 18.06 36.37 -6.57
CA VAL A 448 17.93 37.38 -5.49
C VAL A 448 18.77 38.62 -5.79
N GLN A 449 20.02 38.45 -6.22
CA GLN A 449 20.89 39.57 -6.62
C GLN A 449 20.34 40.35 -7.82
N LYS A 450 19.61 39.69 -8.72
CA LYS A 450 18.95 40.35 -9.86
C LYS A 450 17.78 41.21 -9.40
N ARG A 451 16.95 40.72 -8.47
CA ARG A 451 15.84 41.46 -7.84
C ARG A 451 16.33 42.69 -7.07
N ASN A 452 17.31 42.53 -6.18
CA ASN A 452 17.87 43.63 -5.37
C ASN A 452 18.59 44.71 -6.21
N LYS A 453 18.87 44.44 -7.49
CA LYS A 453 19.36 45.44 -8.46
C LYS A 453 18.25 46.24 -9.13
N VAL A 454 17.05 45.68 -9.25
CA VAL A 454 15.86 46.36 -9.81
C VAL A 454 15.27 47.32 -8.78
N ASP A 455 15.08 46.86 -7.53
CA ASP A 455 14.57 47.71 -6.44
C ASP A 455 15.49 48.91 -6.14
N ARG A 456 16.79 48.80 -6.44
CA ARG A 456 17.77 49.91 -6.33
C ARG A 456 17.86 50.81 -7.57
N SER A 457 17.10 50.53 -8.62
CA SER A 457 16.99 51.39 -9.81
C SER A 457 15.62 52.06 -9.95
N GLU A 458 14.68 51.77 -9.04
CA GLU A 458 13.34 52.38 -8.96
C GLU A 458 13.18 53.29 -7.71
N MET A 459 14.29 53.54 -6.98
CA MET A 459 14.49 54.62 -6.01
C MET A 459 15.48 55.65 -6.54
#